data_AF-A0A4V2QB96-F1
#
_entry.id   AF-A0A4V2QB96-F1
#
_cell.length_a   1.000
_cell.length_b   1.000
_cell.length_c   1.000
_cell.angle_alpha   90.00
_cell.angle_beta   90.00
_cell.angle_gamma   90.00
#
_symmetry.space_group_name_H-M   'P 1'
#
loop_
_entity.id
_entity.type
_entity.pdbx_description
1 polymer ?
#
loop_
_entity_poly.entity_id
_entity_poly.type
_entity_poly.pdbx_seq_one_letter_code
_entity_poly.pdbx_strand_id
1 'polypeptide(L)'
;MNYNTKKYVILNFACSWSLFLLALVLALGLGMKFLLEDDGIYMTLLTVIYCWMPNIVLLIFWKRLNVPMSRKEFYKKEFSIRIKWTIILRILLLEVGVCVVSAFIVSLQTHTSMMQAFGIPAEGILATAFFCLFTGATGEESGWRGFLLVGYRQKHTLLTSCIFTGLVWAFWHLPVWILSGYTGMMLVVYILAFIVSLIGFTITMMYYYEKCRNIIVLVFFHYMINFVLAFYCGDDILYQVYSAVLYLIISIFFVLRDKKMYLC
;
A
#
# COMPACT_ATOMS: atom_id res chain seq x y z
N MET A 1 -27.71 -5.29 2.72
CA MET A 1 -27.14 -4.85 4.01
C MET A 1 -25.86 -4.10 3.73
N ASN A 2 -25.72 -2.86 4.20
CA ASN A 2 -24.64 -1.96 3.79
C ASN A 2 -23.53 -1.95 4.85
N TYR A 3 -22.32 -2.36 4.45
CA TYR A 3 -21.11 -2.07 5.22
C TYR A 3 -21.02 -0.56 5.50
N ASN A 4 -20.61 -0.18 6.71
CA ASN A 4 -20.46 1.24 7.06
C ASN A 4 -19.05 1.74 6.70
N THR A 5 -18.80 1.87 5.41
CA THR A 5 -17.49 2.29 4.86
C THR A 5 -17.08 3.68 5.30
N LYS A 6 -18.01 4.64 5.34
CA LYS A 6 -17.73 6.01 5.82
C LYS A 6 -17.21 6.00 7.26
N LYS A 7 -17.87 5.25 8.14
CA LYS A 7 -17.44 5.14 9.55
C LYS A 7 -16.09 4.45 9.68
N TYR A 8 -15.81 3.45 8.85
CA TYR A 8 -14.50 2.81 8.81
C TYR A 8 -13.39 3.80 8.44
N VAL A 9 -13.57 4.60 7.39
CA VAL A 9 -12.58 5.61 7.00
C VAL A 9 -12.32 6.59 8.15
N ILE A 10 -13.38 7.11 8.78
CA ILE A 10 -13.25 8.06 9.90
C ILE A 10 -12.49 7.43 11.08
N LEU A 11 -12.90 6.23 11.50
CA LEU A 11 -12.24 5.53 12.62
C LEU A 11 -10.79 5.20 12.29
N ASN A 12 -10.51 4.79 11.05
CA ASN A 12 -9.16 4.43 10.65
C ASN A 12 -8.23 5.63 10.65
N PHE A 13 -8.67 6.76 10.09
CA PHE A 13 -7.91 8.01 10.12
C PHE A 13 -7.71 8.50 11.55
N ALA A 14 -8.77 8.51 12.37
CA ALA A 14 -8.69 8.92 13.76
C ALA A 14 -7.67 8.08 14.55
N CYS A 15 -7.73 6.74 14.46
CA CYS A 15 -6.81 5.86 15.18
C CYS A 15 -5.37 5.96 14.66
N SER A 16 -5.19 5.96 13.33
CA SER A 16 -3.85 6.00 12.73
C SER A 16 -3.15 7.33 13.02
N TRP A 17 -3.83 8.45 12.80
CA TRP A 17 -3.23 9.76 13.00
C TRP A 17 -3.07 10.11 14.49
N SER A 18 -3.92 9.60 15.38
CA SER A 18 -3.67 9.73 16.83
C SER A 18 -2.40 8.98 17.25
N LEU A 19 -2.15 7.79 16.69
CA LEU A 19 -0.90 7.07 16.95
C LEU A 19 0.32 7.83 16.42
N PHE A 20 0.22 8.40 15.21
CA PHE A 20 1.28 9.25 14.66
C PHE A 20 1.55 10.49 15.53
N LEU A 21 0.50 11.21 15.95
CA LEU A 21 0.64 12.38 16.82
C LEU A 21 1.25 12.01 18.18
N LEU A 22 0.85 10.86 18.75
CA LEU A 22 1.46 10.34 19.97
C LEU A 22 2.96 10.06 19.77
N ALA A 23 3.33 9.40 18.67
CA ALA A 23 4.74 9.14 18.34
C ALA A 23 5.53 10.45 18.20
N LEU A 24 4.95 11.47 17.56
CA LEU A 24 5.55 12.79 17.42
C LEU A 24 5.75 13.50 18.77
N VAL A 25 4.75 13.46 19.64
CA VAL A 25 4.83 14.07 20.98
C VAL A 25 5.89 13.37 21.84
N LEU A 26 5.96 12.04 21.79
CA LEU A 26 7.00 11.28 22.49
C LEU A 26 8.40 11.62 21.96
N ALA A 27 8.54 11.80 20.64
CA ALA A 27 9.77 12.27 20.00
C ALA A 27 10.23 13.66 20.44
N LEU A 28 9.29 14.59 20.61
CA LEU A 28 9.59 15.95 21.03
C LEU A 28 9.81 16.07 22.55
N GLY A 29 9.03 15.33 23.36
CA GLY A 29 9.02 15.44 24.83
C GLY A 29 10.17 14.73 25.55
N LEU A 30 10.69 13.64 24.99
CA LEU A 30 11.85 12.91 25.55
C LEU A 30 13.20 13.49 25.08
N GLY A 31 13.17 14.53 24.24
CA GLY A 31 14.29 14.95 23.42
C GLY A 31 14.55 13.91 22.32
N MET A 32 14.62 14.34 21.05
CA MET A 32 14.77 13.41 19.91
C MET A 32 15.95 12.43 20.07
N LYS A 33 16.94 12.75 20.92
CA LYS A 33 18.05 11.87 21.26
C LYS A 33 17.62 10.50 21.78
N PHE A 34 16.65 10.38 22.69
CA PHE A 34 16.29 9.06 23.24
C PHE A 34 15.61 8.14 22.21
N LEU A 35 15.00 8.70 21.17
CA LEU A 35 14.37 7.95 20.07
C LEU A 35 15.31 7.72 18.88
N LEU A 36 16.44 8.42 18.83
CA LEU A 36 17.48 8.30 17.81
C LEU A 36 18.72 7.52 18.31
N GLU A 37 18.95 7.45 19.63
CA GLU A 37 20.09 6.77 20.27
C GLU A 37 19.77 5.33 20.70
N ASP A 38 18.50 4.91 20.75
CA ASP A 38 18.05 3.60 21.24
C ASP A 38 17.55 2.70 20.08
N ASP A 39 18.47 1.96 19.42
CA ASP A 39 18.34 0.82 18.48
C ASP A 39 17.13 0.72 17.49
N GLY A 40 16.36 1.79 17.29
CA GLY A 40 15.23 1.86 16.36
C GLY A 40 14.03 0.97 16.66
N ILE A 41 14.04 0.16 17.73
CA ILE A 41 13.01 -0.87 17.98
C ILE A 41 11.64 -0.27 18.32
N TYR A 42 11.58 0.81 19.11
CA TYR A 42 10.31 1.46 19.46
C TYR A 42 9.63 2.08 18.24
N MET A 43 10.40 2.77 17.40
CA MET A 43 9.90 3.34 16.14
C MET A 43 9.48 2.25 15.15
N THR A 44 10.21 1.13 15.13
CA THR A 44 9.84 -0.05 14.34
C THR A 44 8.49 -0.62 14.80
N LEU A 45 8.29 -0.80 16.11
CA LEU A 45 7.03 -1.29 16.66
C LEU A 45 5.86 -0.34 16.37
N LEU A 46 6.06 0.97 16.56
CA LEU A 46 5.05 1.98 16.23
C LEU A 46 4.69 1.95 14.74
N THR A 47 5.68 1.78 13.87
CA THR A 47 5.48 1.63 12.41
C THR A 47 4.65 0.39 12.10
N VAL A 48 4.98 -0.75 12.70
CA VAL A 48 4.20 -2.00 12.53
C VAL A 48 2.76 -1.79 13.02
N ILE A 49 2.54 -1.22 14.20
CA ILE A 49 1.18 -0.96 14.71
C ILE A 49 0.42 -0.02 13.78
N TYR A 50 1.08 1.03 13.26
CA TYR A 50 0.51 1.94 12.28
C TYR A 50 0.08 1.21 11.01
N CYS A 51 0.96 0.42 10.39
CA CYS A 51 0.65 -0.41 9.22
C CYS A 51 -0.52 -1.38 9.45
N TRP A 52 -0.70 -1.89 10.67
CA TRP A 52 -1.80 -2.79 11.00
C TRP A 52 -3.11 -2.09 11.36
N MET A 53 -3.12 -0.76 11.45
CA MET A 53 -4.29 0.00 11.89
C MET A 53 -5.55 -0.27 11.05
N PRO A 54 -5.48 -0.39 9.70
CA PRO A 54 -6.64 -0.75 8.89
C PRO A 54 -7.30 -2.06 9.33
N ASN A 55 -6.51 -3.10 9.63
CA ASN A 55 -7.04 -4.37 10.11
C ASN A 55 -7.46 -4.30 11.58
N ILE A 56 -6.68 -3.63 12.45
CA ILE A 56 -7.03 -3.45 13.87
C ILE A 56 -8.40 -2.76 14.00
N VAL A 57 -8.61 -1.66 13.28
CA VAL A 57 -9.87 -0.92 13.28
C VAL A 57 -11.01 -1.77 12.76
N LEU A 58 -10.79 -2.54 11.69
CA LEU A 58 -11.78 -3.48 11.17
C LEU A 58 -12.19 -4.48 12.25
N LEU A 59 -11.23 -5.14 12.91
CA LEU A 59 -11.49 -6.20 13.88
C LEU A 59 -12.10 -5.69 15.19
N ILE A 60 -11.63 -4.56 15.71
CA ILE A 60 -12.15 -3.98 16.95
C ILE A 60 -13.57 -3.44 16.74
N PHE A 61 -13.79 -2.69 15.66
CA PHE A 61 -15.07 -2.02 15.41
C PHE A 61 -16.06 -2.86 14.59
N TRP A 62 -15.77 -4.15 14.37
CA TRP A 62 -16.54 -5.09 13.54
C TRP A 62 -18.07 -4.91 13.56
N LYS A 63 -18.67 -4.96 14.76
CA LYS A 63 -20.13 -4.79 14.93
C LYS A 63 -20.59 -3.38 14.55
N ARG A 64 -19.82 -2.36 14.92
CA ARG A 64 -20.13 -0.94 14.61
C ARG A 64 -19.98 -0.62 13.12
N LEU A 65 -19.27 -1.46 12.37
CA LEU A 65 -19.05 -1.36 10.93
C LEU A 65 -20.09 -2.13 10.11
N ASN A 66 -21.08 -2.75 10.76
CA ASN A 66 -22.15 -3.53 10.13
C ASN A 66 -21.64 -4.68 9.26
N VAL A 67 -20.56 -5.36 9.66
CA VAL A 67 -20.11 -6.57 8.98
C VAL A 67 -21.09 -7.71 9.27
N PRO A 68 -21.76 -8.30 8.26
CA PRO A 68 -22.89 -9.21 8.47
C PRO A 68 -22.48 -10.64 8.86
N MET A 69 -21.19 -10.91 8.94
CA MET A 69 -20.61 -12.23 9.22
C MET A 69 -19.67 -12.16 10.42
N SER A 70 -19.33 -13.30 11.00
CA SER A 70 -18.29 -13.38 12.02
C SER A 70 -16.89 -13.11 11.42
N ARG A 71 -15.93 -12.72 12.27
CA ARG A 71 -14.53 -12.53 11.88
C ARG A 71 -13.94 -13.79 11.23
N LYS A 72 -14.27 -14.96 11.78
CA LYS A 72 -13.82 -16.26 11.27
C LYS A 72 -14.37 -16.55 9.87
N GLU A 73 -15.65 -16.27 9.63
CA GLU A 73 -16.27 -16.47 8.32
C GLU A 73 -15.69 -15.54 7.26
N PHE A 74 -15.44 -14.28 7.62
CA PHE A 74 -14.78 -13.33 6.73
C PHE A 74 -13.42 -13.85 6.26
N TYR A 75 -12.53 -14.21 7.19
CA TYR A 75 -11.21 -14.71 6.83
C TYR A 75 -11.27 -16.06 6.11
N LYS A 76 -12.17 -16.96 6.52
CA LYS A 76 -12.38 -18.20 5.79
C LYS A 76 -12.76 -17.92 4.33
N LYS A 77 -13.66 -16.97 4.09
CA LYS A 77 -14.09 -16.57 2.75
C LYS A 77 -12.92 -15.96 1.96
N GLU A 78 -12.24 -14.95 2.50
CA GLU A 78 -11.17 -14.21 1.79
C GLU A 78 -9.96 -15.07 1.43
N PHE A 79 -9.73 -16.17 2.15
CA PHE A 79 -8.60 -17.09 1.92
C PHE A 79 -9.00 -18.43 1.28
N SER A 80 -10.29 -18.65 0.97
CA SER A 80 -10.81 -19.98 0.59
C SER A 80 -10.40 -20.46 -0.81
N ILE A 81 -10.14 -19.55 -1.75
CA ILE A 81 -9.98 -19.93 -3.16
C ILE A 81 -8.52 -20.27 -3.46
N ARG A 82 -8.28 -21.40 -4.12
CA ARG A 82 -6.92 -21.79 -4.53
C ARG A 82 -6.34 -20.81 -5.54
N ILE A 83 -5.10 -20.41 -5.30
CA ILE A 83 -4.37 -19.48 -6.16
C ILE A 83 -3.63 -20.27 -7.23
N LYS A 84 -3.83 -19.89 -8.50
CA LYS A 84 -3.04 -20.45 -9.61
C LYS A 84 -1.65 -19.83 -9.59
N TRP A 85 -0.60 -20.64 -9.66
CA TRP A 85 0.79 -20.15 -9.68
C TRP A 85 1.06 -19.18 -10.84
N THR A 86 0.34 -19.32 -11.96
CA THR A 86 0.43 -18.39 -13.11
C THR A 86 -0.03 -16.97 -12.77
N ILE A 87 -0.92 -16.79 -11.80
CA ILE A 87 -1.31 -15.47 -11.30
C ILE A 87 -0.13 -14.86 -10.54
N ILE A 88 0.44 -15.59 -9.58
CA ILE A 88 1.60 -15.14 -8.80
C ILE A 88 2.77 -14.78 -9.71
N LEU A 89 3.07 -15.61 -10.71
CA LEU A 89 4.15 -15.33 -11.67
C LEU A 89 3.90 -14.05 -12.48
N ARG A 90 2.67 -13.82 -12.95
CA ARG A 90 2.35 -12.59 -13.70
C ARG A 90 2.47 -11.34 -12.85
N ILE A 91 2.11 -11.44 -11.57
CA ILE A 91 2.24 -10.34 -10.61
C ILE A 91 3.71 -10.05 -10.37
N LEU A 92 4.51 -11.08 -10.10
CA LEU A 92 5.95 -10.97 -9.93
C LEU A 92 6.60 -10.27 -11.14
N LEU A 93 6.30 -10.72 -12.36
CA LEU A 93 6.83 -10.13 -13.59
C LEU A 93 6.38 -8.67 -13.78
N LEU A 94 5.14 -8.35 -13.42
CA LEU A 94 4.62 -6.99 -13.53
C LEU A 94 5.33 -6.05 -12.54
N GLU A 95 5.41 -6.44 -11.27
CA GLU A 95 6.02 -5.60 -10.22
C GLU A 95 7.53 -5.42 -10.43
N VAL A 96 8.24 -6.51 -10.78
CA VAL A 96 9.66 -6.43 -11.18
C VAL A 96 9.81 -5.58 -12.43
N GLY A 97 8.91 -5.71 -13.41
CA GLY A 97 8.91 -4.91 -14.63
C GLY A 97 8.75 -3.41 -14.36
N VAL A 98 7.77 -3.02 -13.54
CA VAL A 98 7.54 -1.63 -13.14
C VAL A 98 8.79 -1.08 -12.44
N CYS A 99 9.33 -1.81 -11.47
CA CYS A 99 10.53 -1.41 -10.76
C CYS A 99 11.74 -1.21 -11.69
N VAL A 100 12.08 -2.22 -12.49
CA VAL A 100 13.26 -2.19 -13.36
C VAL A 100 13.15 -1.09 -14.39
N VAL A 101 11.97 -0.91 -15.00
CA VAL A 101 11.77 0.16 -15.99
C VAL A 101 11.86 1.54 -15.33
N SER A 102 11.20 1.75 -14.19
CA SER A 102 11.32 3.02 -13.44
C SER A 102 12.76 3.32 -13.07
N ALA A 103 13.45 2.39 -12.41
CA ALA A 103 14.84 2.57 -12.00
C ALA A 103 15.78 2.77 -13.19
N PHE A 104 15.54 2.10 -14.31
CA PHE A 104 16.33 2.27 -15.53
C PHE A 104 16.18 3.66 -16.12
N ILE A 105 14.96 4.19 -16.20
CA ILE A 105 14.74 5.56 -16.68
C ILE A 105 15.43 6.56 -15.74
N VAL A 106 15.31 6.38 -14.42
CA VAL A 106 16.04 7.22 -13.46
C VAL A 106 17.55 7.15 -13.72
N SER A 107 18.10 5.94 -13.87
CA SER A 107 19.54 5.72 -14.09
C SER A 107 20.07 6.47 -15.32
N LEU A 108 19.27 6.53 -16.40
CA LEU A 108 19.61 7.29 -17.61
C LEU A 108 19.61 8.80 -17.35
N GLN A 109 18.68 9.32 -16.55
CA GLN A 109 18.55 10.75 -16.27
C GLN A 109 19.57 11.26 -15.26
N THR A 110 19.91 10.44 -14.27
CA THR A 110 20.88 10.79 -13.23
C THR A 110 22.30 10.39 -13.62
N HIS A 111 22.49 9.78 -14.79
CA HIS A 111 23.77 9.25 -15.27
C HIS A 111 24.42 8.27 -14.27
N THR A 112 23.60 7.49 -13.56
CA THR A 112 24.05 6.45 -12.62
C THR A 112 23.84 5.06 -13.21
N SER A 113 24.54 4.07 -12.68
CA SER A 113 24.32 2.67 -13.10
C SER A 113 23.12 2.06 -12.38
N MET A 114 22.46 1.08 -13.02
CA MET A 114 21.41 0.28 -12.36
C MET A 114 21.90 -0.44 -11.10
N MET A 115 23.18 -0.81 -11.04
CA MET A 115 23.78 -1.40 -9.85
C MET A 115 23.84 -0.40 -8.68
N GLN A 116 24.04 0.90 -8.97
CA GLN A 116 24.00 1.95 -7.95
C GLN A 116 22.58 2.30 -7.53
N ALA A 117 21.60 2.09 -8.42
CA ALA A 117 20.19 2.33 -8.11
C ALA A 117 19.61 1.32 -7.10
N PHE A 118 20.28 0.17 -6.89
CA PHE A 118 19.88 -0.84 -5.92
C PHE A 118 21.00 -1.19 -4.95
N GLY A 119 20.81 -0.89 -3.67
CA GLY A 119 21.67 -1.35 -2.59
C GLY A 119 21.17 -2.68 -2.05
N ILE A 120 21.70 -3.80 -2.53
CA ILE A 120 21.33 -5.14 -2.04
C ILE A 120 22.46 -5.69 -1.14
N PRO A 121 22.50 -5.38 0.16
CA PRO A 121 23.39 -6.08 1.09
C PRO A 121 22.91 -7.53 1.22
N ALA A 122 23.78 -8.49 0.90
CA ALA A 122 23.44 -9.91 0.88
C ALA A 122 22.96 -10.40 2.26
N GLU A 123 23.53 -9.87 3.36
CA GLU A 123 23.11 -10.16 4.73
C GLU A 123 21.72 -9.58 5.11
N GLY A 124 21.19 -8.60 4.37
CA GLY A 124 19.94 -7.89 4.72
C GLY A 124 18.67 -8.47 4.09
N ILE A 125 18.79 -9.27 3.02
CA ILE A 125 17.64 -9.65 2.18
C ILE A 125 16.58 -10.41 2.98
N LEU A 126 16.98 -11.41 3.76
CA LEU A 126 16.05 -12.24 4.54
C LEU A 126 15.38 -11.46 5.65
N ALA A 127 16.11 -10.56 6.32
CA ALA A 127 15.58 -9.70 7.36
C ALA A 127 14.55 -8.72 6.78
N THR A 128 14.86 -8.06 5.67
CA THR A 128 13.93 -7.18 4.94
C THR A 128 12.71 -7.95 4.45
N ALA A 129 12.89 -9.14 3.87
CA ALA A 129 11.79 -9.99 3.45
C ALA A 129 10.84 -10.31 4.61
N PHE A 130 11.40 -10.74 5.75
CA PHE A 130 10.62 -11.01 6.95
C PHE A 130 9.90 -9.75 7.46
N PHE A 131 10.60 -8.62 7.50
CA PHE A 131 10.04 -7.36 7.99
C PHE A 131 8.89 -6.84 7.11
N CYS A 132 9.02 -6.89 5.78
CA CYS A 132 7.99 -6.50 4.83
C CYS A 132 6.70 -7.31 4.97
N LEU A 133 6.74 -8.51 5.58
CA LEU A 133 5.51 -9.25 5.91
C LEU A 133 4.70 -8.52 6.97
N PHE A 134 5.33 -7.78 7.88
CA PHE A 134 4.67 -7.08 8.99
C PHE A 134 4.44 -5.59 8.71
N THR A 135 5.21 -4.98 7.81
CA THR A 135 5.09 -3.55 7.46
C THR A 135 4.31 -3.31 6.18
N GLY A 136 3.01 -3.55 6.27
CA GLY A 136 2.04 -3.07 5.28
C GLY A 136 1.13 -4.19 4.80
N ALA A 137 1.57 -4.96 3.81
CA ALA A 137 0.72 -5.85 3.03
C ALA A 137 -0.23 -6.75 3.84
N THR A 138 0.25 -7.45 4.88
CA THR A 138 -0.61 -8.37 5.65
C THR A 138 -1.55 -7.63 6.61
N GLY A 139 -1.13 -6.48 7.15
CA GLY A 139 -1.88 -5.66 8.09
C GLY A 139 -2.89 -4.71 7.42
N GLU A 140 -2.69 -4.40 6.14
CA GLU A 140 -3.46 -3.37 5.45
C GLU A 140 -4.59 -3.95 4.58
N GLU A 141 -4.30 -4.98 3.78
CA GLU A 141 -5.19 -5.40 2.69
C GLU A 141 -6.56 -5.89 3.16
N SER A 142 -6.64 -6.52 4.34
CA SER A 142 -7.91 -6.96 4.94
C SER A 142 -8.84 -5.78 5.21
N GLY A 143 -8.30 -4.66 5.66
CA GLY A 143 -9.03 -3.43 5.90
C GLY A 143 -9.39 -2.72 4.60
N TRP A 144 -8.39 -2.42 3.77
CA TRP A 144 -8.58 -1.62 2.56
C TRP A 144 -9.36 -2.32 1.46
N ARG A 145 -8.94 -3.53 1.09
CA ARG A 145 -9.52 -4.24 -0.05
C ARG A 145 -10.54 -5.28 0.41
N GLY A 146 -10.30 -5.94 1.54
CA GLY A 146 -11.21 -6.94 2.11
C GLY A 146 -12.51 -6.34 2.67
N PHE A 147 -12.46 -5.14 3.26
CA PHE A 147 -13.64 -4.47 3.82
C PHE A 147 -14.03 -3.19 3.06
N LEU A 148 -13.15 -2.19 2.99
CA LEU A 148 -13.53 -0.86 2.50
C LEU A 148 -13.93 -0.89 1.02
N LEU A 149 -13.10 -1.48 0.16
CA LEU A 149 -13.35 -1.57 -1.28
C LEU A 149 -14.58 -2.44 -1.57
N VAL A 150 -14.64 -3.65 -0.99
CA VAL A 150 -15.80 -4.56 -1.12
C VAL A 150 -17.09 -3.87 -0.68
N GLY A 151 -17.05 -3.15 0.45
CA GLY A 151 -18.22 -2.45 0.96
C GLY A 151 -18.63 -1.25 0.11
N TYR A 152 -17.68 -0.49 -0.42
CA TYR A 152 -17.97 0.68 -1.24
C TYR A 152 -18.51 0.26 -2.62
N ARG A 153 -17.99 -0.83 -3.18
CA ARG A 153 -18.43 -1.43 -4.44
C ARG A 153 -19.88 -1.94 -4.42
N GLN A 154 -20.48 -2.16 -3.25
CA GLN A 154 -21.91 -2.54 -3.19
C GLN A 154 -22.86 -1.51 -3.82
N LYS A 155 -22.40 -0.27 -3.99
CA LYS A 155 -23.20 0.85 -4.54
C LYS A 155 -22.51 1.58 -5.69
N HIS A 156 -21.32 1.16 -6.08
CA HIS A 156 -20.49 1.86 -7.06
C HIS A 156 -19.80 0.84 -7.96
N THR A 157 -19.39 1.28 -9.14
CA THR A 157 -18.59 0.46 -10.04
C THR A 157 -17.25 0.07 -9.40
N LEU A 158 -16.61 -0.98 -9.91
CA LEU A 158 -15.28 -1.37 -9.43
C LEU A 158 -14.26 -0.23 -9.65
N LEU A 159 -14.32 0.47 -10.78
CA LEU A 159 -13.42 1.59 -11.08
C LEU A 159 -13.60 2.73 -10.06
N THR A 160 -14.84 3.18 -9.84
CA THR A 160 -15.12 4.24 -8.86
C THR A 160 -14.67 3.82 -7.46
N SER A 161 -14.83 2.53 -7.12
CA SER A 161 -14.36 1.99 -5.85
C SER A 161 -12.84 2.03 -5.73
N CYS A 162 -12.11 1.62 -6.78
CA CYS A 162 -10.65 1.67 -6.80
C CYS A 162 -10.11 3.09 -6.66
N ILE A 163 -10.70 4.07 -7.37
CA ILE A 163 -10.30 5.48 -7.29
C ILE A 163 -10.55 6.01 -5.87
N PHE A 164 -11.75 5.79 -5.32
CA PHE A 164 -12.09 6.25 -3.98
C PHE A 164 -11.16 5.63 -2.93
N THR A 165 -10.99 4.31 -2.92
CA THR A 165 -10.14 3.66 -1.92
C THR A 165 -8.66 3.95 -2.13
N GLY A 166 -8.22 4.14 -3.37
CA GLY A 166 -6.86 4.58 -3.68
C GLY A 166 -6.56 5.97 -3.11
N LEU A 167 -7.51 6.91 -3.22
CA LEU A 167 -7.40 8.23 -2.58
C LEU A 167 -7.39 8.13 -1.06
N VAL A 168 -8.31 7.37 -0.47
CA VAL A 168 -8.35 7.15 0.99
C VAL A 168 -7.01 6.59 1.48
N TRP A 169 -6.45 5.62 0.75
CA TRP A 169 -5.16 5.03 1.10
C TRP A 169 -3.99 5.99 0.90
N ALA A 170 -3.99 6.82 -0.14
CA ALA A 170 -2.98 7.86 -0.33
C ALA A 170 -3.00 8.91 0.77
N PHE A 171 -4.16 9.45 1.13
CA PHE A 171 -4.25 10.41 2.23
C PHE A 171 -3.96 9.80 3.60
N TRP A 172 -4.14 8.49 3.77
CA TRP A 172 -3.70 7.80 4.98
C TRP A 172 -2.16 7.86 5.15
N HIS A 173 -1.40 8.03 4.08
CA HIS A 173 0.05 8.23 4.11
C HIS A 173 0.49 9.69 4.35
N LEU A 174 -0.42 10.60 4.70
CA LEU A 174 -0.05 11.99 5.00
C LEU A 174 1.14 12.13 5.98
N PRO A 175 1.25 11.33 7.07
CA PRO A 175 2.45 11.35 7.92
C PRO A 175 3.77 11.10 7.18
N VAL A 176 3.77 10.19 6.19
CA VAL A 176 4.95 9.90 5.35
C VAL A 176 5.33 11.13 4.54
N TRP A 177 4.35 11.87 4.00
CA TRP A 177 4.64 13.09 3.25
C TRP A 177 5.25 14.19 4.14
N ILE A 178 4.74 14.34 5.37
CA ILE A 178 5.27 15.29 6.36
C ILE A 178 6.72 14.94 6.74
N LEU A 179 7.01 13.65 6.92
CA LEU A 179 8.32 13.16 7.32
C LEU A 179 9.31 12.96 6.15
N SER A 180 8.88 13.17 4.90
CA SER A 180 9.70 12.92 3.70
C SER A 180 10.91 13.85 3.57
N GLY A 181 10.90 14.99 4.24
CA GLY A 181 11.94 16.04 4.10
C GLY A 181 11.78 16.92 2.86
N TYR A 182 10.84 16.60 1.95
CA TYR A 182 10.57 17.43 0.76
C TYR A 182 9.79 18.70 1.09
N THR A 183 10.09 19.79 0.37
CA THR A 183 9.40 21.08 0.50
C THR A 183 9.11 21.71 -0.87
N GLY A 184 8.27 22.76 -0.89
CA GLY A 184 7.95 23.52 -2.09
C GLY A 184 7.40 22.66 -3.23
N MET A 185 7.86 22.92 -4.46
CA MET A 185 7.40 22.20 -5.65
C MET A 185 7.75 20.71 -5.66
N MET A 186 8.89 20.33 -5.06
CA MET A 186 9.29 18.91 -4.99
C MET A 186 8.29 18.09 -4.16
N LEU A 187 7.82 18.64 -3.04
CA LEU A 187 6.78 18.01 -2.23
C LEU A 187 5.46 17.85 -3.02
N VAL A 188 5.07 18.88 -3.79
CA VAL A 188 3.85 18.82 -4.61
C VAL A 188 3.95 17.72 -5.66
N VAL A 189 5.08 17.62 -6.36
CA VAL A 189 5.33 16.57 -7.36
C VAL A 189 5.29 15.18 -6.70
N TYR A 190 5.96 15.02 -5.57
CA TYR A 190 5.97 13.77 -4.81
C TYR A 190 4.56 13.33 -4.41
N ILE A 191 3.75 14.23 -3.82
CA ILE A 191 2.37 13.92 -3.41
C ILE A 191 1.50 13.52 -4.61
N LEU A 192 1.57 14.27 -5.72
CA LEU A 192 0.76 13.97 -6.91
C LEU A 192 1.15 12.64 -7.53
N ALA A 193 2.45 12.35 -7.66
CA ALA A 193 2.94 11.07 -8.15
C ALA A 193 2.52 9.92 -7.22
N PHE A 194 2.56 10.12 -5.90
CA PHE A 194 2.12 9.14 -4.91
C PHE A 194 0.62 8.84 -5.01
N ILE A 195 -0.23 9.87 -5.16
CA ILE A 195 -1.67 9.67 -5.34
C ILE A 195 -1.97 8.88 -6.63
N VAL A 196 -1.35 9.28 -7.75
CA VAL A 196 -1.55 8.61 -9.04
C VAL A 196 -1.08 7.16 -8.99
N SER A 197 0.08 6.89 -8.39
CA SER A 197 0.60 5.53 -8.27
C SER A 197 -0.34 4.65 -7.44
N LEU A 198 -0.84 5.11 -6.28
CA LEU A 198 -1.70 4.28 -5.44
C LEU A 198 -3.08 4.01 -6.03
N ILE A 199 -3.64 4.96 -6.79
CA ILE A 199 -4.88 4.73 -7.55
C ILE A 199 -4.62 3.68 -8.65
N GLY A 200 -3.58 3.88 -9.48
CA GLY A 200 -3.23 2.95 -10.55
C GLY A 200 -2.88 1.55 -10.03
N PHE A 201 -2.15 1.48 -8.92
CA PHE A 201 -1.83 0.25 -8.21
C PHE A 201 -3.09 -0.46 -7.72
N THR A 202 -4.01 0.28 -7.08
CA THR A 202 -5.29 -0.30 -6.61
C THR A 202 -6.12 -0.86 -7.76
N ILE A 203 -6.23 -0.15 -8.89
CA ILE A 203 -6.93 -0.65 -10.09
C ILE A 203 -6.27 -1.93 -10.61
N THR A 204 -4.94 -1.96 -10.66
CA THR A 204 -4.13 -3.09 -11.13
C THR A 204 -4.27 -4.31 -10.21
N MET A 205 -4.17 -4.14 -8.90
CA MET A 205 -4.40 -5.19 -7.91
C MET A 205 -5.79 -5.81 -8.08
N MET A 206 -6.81 -4.97 -8.25
CA MET A 206 -8.19 -5.44 -8.39
C MET A 206 -8.43 -6.21 -9.68
N TYR A 207 -7.67 -5.95 -10.76
CA TYR A 207 -7.73 -6.78 -11.97
C TYR A 207 -7.46 -8.25 -11.64
N TYR A 208 -6.39 -8.52 -10.90
CA TYR A 208 -5.98 -9.88 -10.53
C TYR A 208 -6.84 -10.47 -9.42
N TYR A 209 -7.23 -9.65 -8.44
CA TYR A 209 -8.14 -10.10 -7.39
C TYR A 209 -9.48 -10.54 -7.97
N GLU A 210 -10.05 -9.87 -8.99
CA GLU A 210 -11.30 -10.35 -9.59
C GLU A 210 -11.19 -11.71 -10.28
N LYS A 211 -9.98 -12.13 -10.70
CA LYS A 211 -9.75 -13.45 -11.33
C LYS A 211 -9.55 -14.59 -10.32
N CYS A 212 -9.20 -14.28 -9.06
CA CYS A 212 -8.88 -15.28 -8.04
C CYS A 212 -9.78 -15.20 -6.80
N ARG A 213 -10.23 -13.99 -6.43
CA ARG A 213 -10.97 -13.63 -5.21
C ARG A 213 -10.34 -14.20 -3.94
N ASN A 214 -9.01 -14.15 -3.88
CA ASN A 214 -8.24 -14.50 -2.70
C ASN A 214 -7.38 -13.31 -2.30
N ILE A 215 -7.47 -12.89 -1.04
CA ILE A 215 -6.78 -11.70 -0.54
C ILE A 215 -5.25 -11.86 -0.51
N ILE A 216 -4.72 -13.10 -0.47
CA ILE A 216 -3.28 -13.35 -0.60
C ILE A 216 -2.73 -12.74 -1.89
N VAL A 217 -3.52 -12.70 -2.97
CA VAL A 217 -3.10 -12.05 -4.23
C VAL A 217 -2.81 -10.56 -4.01
N LEU A 218 -3.65 -9.89 -3.23
CA LEU A 218 -3.50 -8.47 -2.89
C LEU A 218 -2.30 -8.26 -1.94
N VAL A 219 -2.17 -9.13 -0.93
CA VAL A 219 -1.02 -9.12 -0.01
C VAL A 219 0.27 -9.32 -0.79
N PHE A 220 0.32 -10.26 -1.74
CA PHE A 220 1.51 -10.52 -2.54
C PHE A 220 1.88 -9.31 -3.41
N PHE A 221 0.91 -8.66 -4.07
CA PHE A 221 1.12 -7.41 -4.81
C PHE A 221 1.79 -6.34 -3.95
N HIS A 222 1.17 -6.01 -2.81
CA HIS A 222 1.64 -4.97 -1.91
C HIS A 222 2.99 -5.35 -1.27
N TYR A 223 3.18 -6.62 -0.94
CA TYR A 223 4.46 -7.09 -0.42
C TYR A 223 5.60 -6.90 -1.43
N MET A 224 5.37 -7.21 -2.72
CA MET A 224 6.38 -7.05 -3.76
C MET A 224 6.85 -5.60 -3.90
N ILE A 225 5.93 -4.62 -3.91
CA ILE A 225 6.32 -3.22 -4.03
C ILE A 225 7.11 -2.76 -2.80
N ASN A 226 6.69 -3.13 -1.58
CA ASN A 226 7.42 -2.76 -0.35
C ASN A 226 8.81 -3.40 -0.32
N PHE A 227 8.89 -4.69 -0.67
CA PHE A 227 10.15 -5.43 -0.68
C PHE A 227 11.15 -4.85 -1.67
N VAL A 228 10.70 -4.51 -2.87
CA VAL A 228 11.57 -3.96 -3.91
C VAL A 228 12.02 -2.54 -3.57
N LEU A 229 11.11 -1.70 -3.08
CA LEU A 229 11.42 -0.34 -2.65
C LEU A 229 12.44 -0.30 -1.51
N ALA A 230 12.44 -1.31 -0.62
CA ALA A 230 13.39 -1.39 0.48
C ALA A 230 14.86 -1.49 0.05
N PHE A 231 15.13 -1.85 -1.21
CA PHE A 231 16.49 -1.91 -1.77
C PHE A 231 16.77 -0.81 -2.79
N TYR A 232 15.80 0.04 -3.11
CA TYR A 232 16.01 1.15 -4.02
C TYR A 232 16.83 2.25 -3.33
N CYS A 233 17.84 2.78 -4.01
CA CYS A 233 18.76 3.79 -3.48
C CYS A 233 18.98 4.97 -4.44
N GLY A 234 18.19 5.04 -5.52
CA GLY A 234 18.28 6.13 -6.50
C GLY A 234 17.50 7.37 -6.09
N ASP A 235 17.12 8.19 -7.07
CA ASP A 235 16.28 9.37 -6.84
C ASP A 235 14.82 8.96 -6.62
N ASP A 236 14.36 9.07 -5.36
CA ASP A 236 13.01 8.65 -4.95
C ASP A 236 11.90 9.41 -5.67
N ILE A 237 12.07 10.71 -5.95
CA ILE A 237 11.03 11.50 -6.61
C ILE A 237 10.89 11.07 -8.06
N LEU A 238 12.01 10.94 -8.79
CA LEU A 238 11.97 10.47 -10.17
C LEU A 238 11.42 9.06 -10.25
N TYR A 239 11.86 8.15 -9.37
CA TYR A 239 11.31 6.79 -9.30
C TYR A 239 9.80 6.78 -9.06
N GLN A 240 9.33 7.60 -8.11
CA GLN A 240 7.92 7.71 -7.77
C GLN A 240 7.11 8.23 -8.96
N VAL A 241 7.62 9.24 -9.70
CA VAL A 241 7.00 9.78 -10.91
C VAL A 241 6.90 8.71 -12.00
N TYR A 242 7.99 8.00 -12.32
CA TYR A 242 7.94 6.98 -13.37
C TYR A 242 7.06 5.80 -13.00
N SER A 243 7.10 5.36 -11.75
CA SER A 243 6.23 4.30 -11.27
C SER A 243 4.75 4.72 -11.33
N ALA A 244 4.44 5.96 -10.99
CA ALA A 244 3.09 6.51 -11.12
C ALA A 244 2.60 6.49 -12.59
N VAL A 245 3.44 6.92 -13.52
CA VAL A 245 3.13 6.90 -14.96
C VAL A 245 2.91 5.46 -15.44
N LEU A 246 3.77 4.51 -15.06
CA LEU A 246 3.63 3.11 -15.46
C LEU A 246 2.35 2.48 -14.90
N TYR A 247 2.04 2.66 -13.60
CA TYR A 247 0.79 2.17 -13.03
C TYR A 247 -0.44 2.84 -13.65
N LEU A 248 -0.35 4.11 -14.03
CA LEU A 248 -1.44 4.79 -14.75
C LEU A 248 -1.66 4.14 -16.12
N ILE A 249 -0.60 3.90 -16.89
CA ILE A 249 -0.70 3.23 -18.20
C ILE A 249 -1.26 1.81 -18.06
N ILE A 250 -0.72 1.02 -17.12
CA ILE A 250 -1.15 -0.36 -16.86
C ILE A 250 -2.62 -0.41 -16.42
N SER A 251 -3.01 0.49 -15.51
CA SER A 251 -4.39 0.54 -15.02
C SER A 251 -5.37 0.95 -16.12
N ILE A 252 -5.03 1.93 -16.95
CA ILE A 252 -5.83 2.31 -18.13
C ILE A 252 -5.95 1.11 -19.07
N PHE A 253 -4.85 0.40 -19.35
CA PHE A 253 -4.88 -0.81 -20.19
C PHE A 253 -5.85 -1.86 -19.63
N PHE A 254 -5.81 -2.17 -18.33
CA PHE A 254 -6.72 -3.15 -17.72
C PHE A 254 -8.19 -2.69 -17.74
N VAL A 255 -8.45 -1.41 -17.48
CA VAL A 255 -9.80 -0.84 -17.57
C VAL A 255 -10.34 -0.93 -19.00
N LEU A 256 -9.52 -0.62 -20.01
CA LEU A 256 -9.90 -0.71 -21.42
C LEU A 256 -10.08 -2.15 -21.91
N ARG A 257 -9.26 -3.08 -21.41
CA ARG A 257 -9.33 -4.51 -21.74
C ARG A 257 -10.59 -5.17 -21.17
N ASP A 258 -10.90 -4.91 -19.91
CA ASP A 258 -12.01 -5.55 -19.18
C ASP A 258 -13.07 -4.52 -18.73
N LYS A 259 -13.52 -3.65 -19.65
CA LYS A 259 -14.48 -2.56 -19.36
C LYS A 259 -15.70 -3.01 -18.56
N LYS A 260 -16.29 -4.15 -18.92
CA LYS A 260 -17.48 -4.69 -18.25
C LYS A 260 -17.21 -5.02 -16.77
N MET A 261 -16.01 -5.47 -16.43
CA MET A 261 -15.64 -5.77 -15.04
C MET A 261 -15.49 -4.50 -14.21
N TYR A 262 -15.03 -3.42 -14.83
CA TYR A 262 -14.72 -2.16 -14.16
C TYR A 262 -15.89 -1.19 -14.06
N LEU A 263 -16.76 -1.17 -15.07
CA LEU A 263 -17.80 -0.15 -15.26
C LEU A 263 -19.23 -0.65 -15.00
N CYS A 264 -19.44 -1.97 -14.91
CA CYS A 264 -20.73 -2.58 -14.57
C CYS A 264 -20.69 -3.16 -13.16
#